data_AF-A0A9D8MRZ7-F1
#
_entry.id   AF-A0A9D8MRZ7-F1
#
_cell.length_a   1.000
_cell.length_b   1.000
_cell.length_c   1.000
_cell.angle_alpha   90.00
_cell.angle_beta   90.00
_cell.angle_gamma   90.00
#
_symmetry.space_group_name_H-M   'P 1'
#
loop_
_entity.id
_entity.type
_entity.pdbx_description
1 polymer ?
#
loop_
_entity_poly.entity_id
_entity_poly.type
_entity_poly.pdbx_seq_one_letter_code
_entity_poly.pdbx_strand_id
1 'polypeptide(L)'
;MKNPLKYALLLLAAIIIGASIYGVRYYHYNYVEQVSDYYIIYIDMPRVVKGAFRDRTQEGKVEIKNLGRYPNDSTAIAKETKRSEEFDEHCLNKLQECPRGSIEWQVYSELLEQSRILMRFSHIRKFDKRQIKEAKKKIIKNGVFSEEVRRYMDKNKIDAEFYTIK
;
A
#
# COMPACT_ATOMS: atom_id res chain seq x y z
N MET A 1 -18.84 12.80 60.05
CA MET A 1 -18.23 11.51 59.66
C MET A 1 -18.24 11.39 58.14
N LYS A 2 -17.09 11.14 57.51
CA LYS A 2 -16.97 10.98 56.06
C LYS A 2 -17.67 9.68 55.66
N ASN A 3 -18.57 9.72 54.67
CA ASN A 3 -19.44 8.61 54.30
C ASN A 3 -18.65 7.57 53.48
N PRO A 4 -18.20 6.45 54.08
CA PRO A 4 -17.21 5.54 53.47
C PRO A 4 -17.72 4.92 52.16
N LEU A 5 -19.05 4.73 52.06
CA LEU A 5 -19.73 4.24 50.87
C LEU A 5 -19.52 5.17 49.65
N LYS A 6 -19.48 6.50 49.87
CA LYS A 6 -19.28 7.48 48.80
C LYS A 6 -17.87 7.40 48.22
N TYR A 7 -16.86 7.16 49.06
CA TYR A 7 -15.47 7.01 48.62
C TYR A 7 -15.25 5.68 47.90
N ALA A 8 -15.88 4.59 48.37
CA ALA A 8 -15.84 3.30 47.67
C ALA A 8 -16.47 3.38 46.27
N LEU A 9 -17.63 4.05 46.14
CA LEU A 9 -18.28 4.28 44.85
C LEU A 9 -17.44 5.13 43.90
N LEU A 10 -16.80 6.20 44.40
CA LEU A 10 -15.90 7.04 43.61
C LEU A 10 -14.67 6.27 43.12
N LEU A 11 -14.10 5.42 43.97
CA LEU A 11 -12.96 4.57 43.60
C LEU A 11 -13.35 3.57 42.51
N LEU A 12 -14.52 2.94 42.64
CA LEU A 12 -15.04 2.00 41.66
C LEU A 12 -15.27 2.67 40.30
N ALA A 13 -15.85 3.87 40.30
CA ALA A 13 -16.05 4.66 39.09
C ALA A 13 -14.72 5.04 38.43
N ALA A 14 -13.71 5.43 39.21
CA ALA A 14 -12.38 5.75 38.70
C ALA A 14 -11.69 4.53 38.07
N ILE A 15 -11.83 3.34 38.66
CA ILE A 15 -11.30 2.08 38.11
C ILE A 15 -11.99 1.73 36.79
N ILE A 16 -13.31 1.82 36.71
CA ILE A 16 -14.07 1.54 35.49
C ILE A 16 -13.67 2.51 34.37
N ILE A 17 -13.62 3.81 34.65
CA ILE A 17 -13.22 4.83 33.67
C ILE A 17 -11.78 4.59 33.21
N GLY A 18 -10.85 4.32 34.15
CA GLY A 18 -9.46 4.00 33.83
C GLY A 18 -9.33 2.77 32.93
N ALA A 19 -10.05 1.69 33.26
CA ALA A 19 -10.07 0.47 32.46
C ALA A 19 -10.69 0.68 31.07
N SER A 20 -11.75 1.48 30.96
CA SER A 20 -12.37 1.82 29.67
C SER A 20 -11.45 2.65 28.79
N ILE A 21 -10.80 3.69 29.34
CA ILE A 21 -9.84 4.52 28.58
C ILE A 21 -8.65 3.68 28.11
N TYR A 22 -8.11 2.83 29.00
CA TYR A 22 -6.98 1.97 28.67
C TYR A 22 -7.36 0.90 27.63
N GLY A 23 -8.55 0.31 27.76
CA GLY A 23 -9.09 -0.66 26.82
C GLY A 23 -9.31 -0.07 25.42
N VAL A 24 -9.88 1.15 25.35
CA VAL A 24 -10.09 1.85 24.07
C VAL A 24 -8.76 2.21 23.43
N ARG A 25 -7.80 2.75 24.19
CA ARG A 25 -6.44 3.04 23.67
C ARG A 25 -5.74 1.79 23.18
N TYR A 26 -5.78 0.70 23.95
CA TYR A 26 -5.18 -0.57 23.56
C TYR A 26 -5.80 -1.13 22.28
N TYR A 27 -7.13 -1.09 22.16
CA TYR A 27 -7.84 -1.53 20.96
C TYR A 27 -7.47 -0.69 19.74
N HIS A 28 -7.43 0.63 19.88
CA HIS A 28 -7.10 1.52 18.76
C HIS A 28 -5.64 1.31 18.30
N TYR A 29 -4.68 1.32 19.23
CA TYR A 29 -3.26 1.24 18.92
C TYR A 29 -2.84 -0.14 18.38
N ASN A 30 -3.33 -1.23 18.98
CA ASN A 30 -2.89 -2.58 18.59
C ASN A 30 -3.77 -3.23 17.51
N TYR A 31 -5.03 -2.82 17.36
CA TYR A 31 -5.98 -3.48 16.46
C TYR A 31 -6.30 -2.67 15.20
N VAL A 32 -6.29 -1.33 15.30
CA VAL A 32 -6.57 -0.43 14.16
C VAL A 32 -5.27 -0.01 13.46
N GLU A 33 -4.26 0.44 14.21
CA GLU A 33 -3.02 0.94 13.58
C GLU A 33 -2.02 -0.17 13.20
N GLN A 34 -1.92 -1.26 13.97
CA GLN A 34 -0.86 -2.27 13.78
C GLN A 34 -1.20 -3.50 12.92
N VAL A 35 -2.45 -3.66 12.47
CA VAL A 35 -2.88 -4.84 11.67
C VAL A 35 -3.04 -4.51 10.18
N SER A 36 -2.37 -3.46 9.74
CA SER A 36 -2.33 -3.05 8.33
C SER A 36 -1.11 -3.66 7.66
N ASP A 37 -1.35 -4.42 6.59
CA ASP A 37 -0.29 -4.92 5.71
C ASP A 37 -0.21 -4.01 4.48
N TYR A 38 1.01 -3.64 4.11
CA TYR A 38 1.30 -2.75 3.00
C TYR A 38 1.88 -3.50 1.82
N TYR A 39 1.55 -3.03 0.63
CA TYR A 39 1.94 -3.60 -0.64
C TYR A 39 2.36 -2.47 -1.57
N ILE A 40 3.36 -2.71 -2.41
CA ILE A 40 3.68 -1.81 -3.52
C ILE A 40 3.22 -2.46 -4.82
N ILE A 41 2.58 -1.66 -5.66
CA ILE A 41 2.08 -2.05 -6.97
C ILE A 41 2.92 -1.30 -8.01
N TYR A 42 3.59 -2.06 -8.85
CA TYR A 42 4.34 -1.55 -9.99
C TYR A 42 3.49 -1.72 -11.25
N ILE A 43 3.36 -0.64 -12.04
CA ILE A 43 2.53 -0.63 -13.25
C ILE A 43 3.39 -0.17 -14.43
N ASP A 44 3.62 -1.10 -15.35
CA ASP A 44 4.20 -0.84 -16.66
C ASP A 44 3.06 -0.65 -17.66
N MET A 45 2.95 0.55 -18.23
CA MET A 45 1.93 0.81 -19.25
C MET A 45 2.27 0.05 -20.55
N PRO A 46 1.28 -0.48 -21.29
CA PRO A 46 1.49 -1.08 -22.60
C PRO A 46 2.00 -0.03 -23.59
N ARG A 47 2.99 -0.40 -24.42
CA ARG A 47 3.63 0.54 -25.35
C ARG A 47 3.88 -0.12 -26.70
N VAL A 48 3.89 0.68 -27.75
CA VAL A 48 4.25 0.22 -29.09
C VAL A 48 5.76 0.39 -29.26
N VAL A 49 6.48 -0.73 -29.30
CA VAL A 49 7.90 -0.77 -29.62
C VAL A 49 8.02 -0.76 -31.14
N LYS A 50 8.54 0.34 -31.69
CA LYS A 50 8.78 0.46 -33.13
C LYS A 50 9.93 -0.45 -33.53
N GLY A 51 9.62 -1.45 -34.36
CA GLY A 51 10.61 -2.39 -34.90
C GLY A 51 11.02 -2.03 -36.32
N ALA A 52 12.22 -2.45 -36.74
CA ALA A 52 12.73 -2.19 -38.10
C ALA A 52 11.86 -2.76 -39.24
N PHE A 53 11.00 -3.75 -38.94
CA PHE A 53 10.12 -4.41 -39.93
C PHE A 53 8.64 -4.45 -39.53
N ARG A 54 8.33 -4.39 -38.23
CA ARG A 54 6.95 -4.35 -37.73
C ARG A 54 6.94 -3.83 -36.30
N ASP A 55 5.99 -2.95 -36.01
CA ASP A 55 5.71 -2.49 -34.66
C ASP A 55 5.21 -3.68 -33.81
N ARG A 56 5.75 -3.82 -32.60
CA ARG A 56 5.29 -4.80 -31.62
C ARG A 56 4.70 -4.07 -30.43
N THR A 57 3.49 -4.46 -30.03
CA THR A 57 2.93 -3.97 -28.76
C THR A 57 3.52 -4.80 -27.64
N GLN A 58 4.26 -4.16 -26.73
CA GLN A 58 4.62 -4.74 -25.45
C GLN A 58 3.41 -4.62 -24.54
N GLU A 59 2.94 -5.75 -24.02
CA GLU A 59 1.85 -5.77 -23.05
C GLU A 59 2.31 -5.11 -21.75
N GLY A 60 1.41 -4.33 -21.15
CA GLY A 60 1.64 -3.75 -19.84
C GLY A 60 1.71 -4.84 -18.78
N LYS A 61 2.47 -4.59 -17.73
CA LYS A 61 2.68 -5.54 -16.63
C LYS A 61 2.30 -4.89 -15.32
N VAL A 62 1.58 -5.62 -14.47
CA VAL A 62 1.28 -5.21 -13.09
C VAL A 62 1.89 -6.20 -12.14
N GLU A 63 2.71 -5.72 -11.20
CA GLU A 63 3.36 -6.54 -10.18
C GLU A 63 2.99 -6.01 -8.79
N ILE A 64 2.67 -6.92 -7.85
CA ILE A 64 2.31 -6.58 -6.48
C ILE A 64 3.30 -7.25 -5.52
N LYS A 65 4.04 -6.45 -4.75
CA LYS A 65 4.99 -6.93 -3.76
C LYS A 65 4.53 -6.60 -2.34
N ASN A 66 4.65 -7.56 -1.43
CA ASN A 66 4.34 -7.36 -0.01
C ASN A 66 5.50 -6.62 0.68
N LEU A 67 5.21 -5.50 1.34
CA LEU A 67 6.17 -4.70 2.10
C LEU A 67 6.18 -5.05 3.60
N GLY A 68 5.20 -5.80 4.07
CA GLY A 68 4.99 -6.10 5.49
C GLY A 68 4.21 -5.00 6.19
N ARG A 69 4.63 -4.63 7.40
CA ARG A 69 3.92 -3.68 8.25
C ARG A 69 4.69 -2.38 8.41
N TYR A 70 3.94 -1.28 8.43
CA TYR A 70 4.42 0.04 8.83
C TYR A 70 3.68 0.52 10.07
N PRO A 71 4.28 1.41 10.89
CA PRO A 71 3.60 2.00 12.04
C PRO A 71 2.34 2.80 11.66
N ASN A 72 2.39 3.50 10.53
CA ASN A 72 1.30 4.31 9.98
C ASN A 72 1.57 4.64 8.50
N ASP A 73 0.55 5.14 7.83
CA ASP A 73 0.55 5.47 6.41
C ASP A 73 1.60 6.53 6.08
N SER A 74 1.75 7.57 6.90
CA SER A 74 2.74 8.63 6.70
C SER A 74 4.18 8.08 6.66
N THR A 75 4.48 7.12 7.55
CA THR A 75 5.79 6.46 7.60
C THR A 75 6.01 5.58 6.37
N ALA A 76 4.96 4.86 5.94
CA ALA A 76 5.01 4.01 4.77
C ALA A 76 5.26 4.83 3.49
N ILE A 77 4.48 5.91 3.31
CA ILE A 77 4.60 6.82 2.17
C ILE A 77 5.99 7.44 2.14
N ALA A 78 6.44 8.06 3.23
CA ALA A 78 7.75 8.73 3.26
C ALA A 78 8.91 7.78 2.91
N LYS A 79 8.86 6.54 3.42
CA LYS A 79 9.91 5.55 3.14
C LYS A 79 9.89 5.04 1.71
N GLU A 80 8.70 4.76 1.16
CA GLU A 80 8.59 4.26 -0.21
C GLU A 80 8.83 5.38 -1.24
N THR A 81 8.45 6.64 -0.95
CA THR A 81 8.85 7.82 -1.74
C THR A 81 10.37 7.96 -1.77
N LYS A 82 11.04 7.94 -0.61
CA LYS A 82 12.50 8.03 -0.58
C LYS A 82 13.17 6.92 -1.40
N ARG A 83 12.65 5.69 -1.33
CA ARG A 83 13.15 4.56 -2.14
C ARG A 83 12.89 4.75 -3.64
N SER A 84 11.75 5.34 -4.00
CA SER A 84 11.40 5.72 -5.38
C SER A 84 12.43 6.71 -5.92
N GLU A 85 12.69 7.78 -5.17
CA GLU A 85 13.67 8.81 -5.51
C GLU A 85 15.08 8.23 -5.67
N GLU A 86 15.56 7.42 -4.71
CA GLU A 86 16.87 6.76 -4.78
C GLU A 86 16.99 5.84 -6.01
N PHE A 87 15.91 5.12 -6.36
CA PHE A 87 15.87 4.26 -7.53
C PHE A 87 15.86 5.06 -8.85
N ASP A 88 15.09 6.14 -8.89
CA ASP A 88 15.00 6.99 -10.08
C ASP A 88 16.33 7.74 -10.31
N GLU A 89 16.97 8.23 -9.24
CA GLU A 89 18.31 8.81 -9.31
C GLU A 89 19.33 7.78 -9.85
N HIS A 90 19.28 6.53 -9.38
CA HIS A 90 20.11 5.46 -9.91
C HIS A 90 19.89 5.23 -11.41
N CYS A 91 18.63 5.18 -11.86
CA CYS A 91 18.30 5.00 -13.27
C CYS A 91 18.75 6.19 -14.12
N LEU A 92 18.57 7.42 -13.65
CA LEU A 92 19.03 8.64 -14.32
C LEU A 92 20.55 8.66 -14.48
N ASN A 93 21.30 8.27 -13.44
CA ASN A 93 22.75 8.17 -13.52
C ASN A 93 23.18 7.12 -14.57
N LYS A 94 22.50 5.96 -14.59
CA LYS A 94 22.78 4.93 -15.61
C LYS A 94 22.46 5.38 -17.03
N LEU A 95 21.40 6.17 -17.23
CA LEU A 95 21.09 6.74 -18.54
C LEU A 95 22.15 7.70 -19.09
N GLN A 96 22.92 8.36 -18.20
CA GLN A 96 24.04 9.21 -18.62
C GLN A 96 25.27 8.39 -19.07
N GLU A 97 25.45 7.21 -18.50
CA GLU A 97 26.54 6.28 -18.84
C GLU A 97 26.23 5.49 -20.14
N CYS A 98 24.96 5.16 -20.39
CA CYS A 98 24.55 4.35 -21.52
C CYS A 98 24.42 5.16 -22.83
N PRO A 99 24.92 4.65 -23.98
CA PRO A 99 24.68 5.28 -25.28
C PRO A 99 23.18 5.39 -25.59
N ARG A 100 22.72 6.57 -26.03
CA ARG A 100 21.32 6.76 -26.43
C ARG A 100 20.90 5.74 -27.50
N GLY A 101 19.76 5.11 -27.29
CA GLY A 101 19.21 4.10 -28.20
C GLY A 101 19.79 2.68 -28.01
N SER A 102 20.70 2.47 -27.06
CA SER A 102 21.06 1.12 -26.64
C SER A 102 19.90 0.45 -25.89
N ILE A 103 19.93 -0.88 -25.80
CA ILE A 103 18.94 -1.65 -25.04
C ILE A 103 18.95 -1.23 -23.57
N GLU A 104 20.13 -1.04 -22.98
CA GLU A 104 20.25 -0.58 -21.59
C GLU A 104 19.62 0.80 -21.40
N TRP A 105 19.86 1.73 -22.33
CA TRP A 105 19.24 3.05 -22.28
C TRP A 105 17.71 2.96 -22.34
N GLN A 106 17.17 2.09 -23.19
CA GLN A 106 15.73 1.86 -23.27
C GLN A 106 15.18 1.29 -21.95
N VAL A 107 15.84 0.28 -21.38
CA VAL A 107 15.42 -0.35 -20.12
C VAL A 107 15.37 0.67 -18.97
N TYR A 108 16.41 1.48 -18.78
CA TYR A 108 16.40 2.47 -17.70
C TYR A 108 15.37 3.59 -17.94
N SER A 109 15.16 4.00 -19.19
CA SER A 109 14.09 4.95 -19.54
C SER A 109 12.71 4.36 -19.24
N GLU A 110 12.51 3.07 -19.51
CA GLU A 110 11.26 2.37 -19.23
C GLU A 110 10.97 2.25 -17.73
N LEU A 111 12.01 1.98 -16.94
CA LEU A 111 11.92 1.87 -15.47
C LEU A 111 11.57 3.20 -14.79
N LEU A 112 12.00 4.34 -15.37
CA LEU A 112 11.62 5.68 -14.90
C LEU A 112 10.16 6.04 -15.21
N GLU A 113 9.57 5.45 -16.24
CA GLU A 113 8.15 5.65 -16.58
C GLU A 113 7.21 4.72 -15.80
N GLN A 114 7.75 3.77 -15.02
CA GLN A 114 6.95 2.85 -14.23
C GLN A 114 6.21 3.57 -13.11
N SER A 115 4.89 3.41 -13.05
CA SER A 115 4.07 3.98 -11.98
C SER A 115 4.11 3.10 -10.73
N ARG A 116 4.23 3.73 -9.56
CA ARG A 116 4.32 3.05 -8.25
C ARG A 116 3.16 3.47 -7.36
N ILE A 117 2.41 2.50 -6.84
CA ILE A 117 1.27 2.75 -5.95
C ILE A 117 1.43 1.94 -4.67
N LEU A 118 1.46 2.62 -3.53
CA LEU A 118 1.41 2.01 -2.21
C LEU A 118 -0.05 1.68 -1.89
N MET A 119 -0.33 0.42 -1.56
CA MET A 119 -1.63 -0.08 -1.14
C MET A 119 -1.56 -0.56 0.31
N ARG A 120 -2.52 -0.15 1.13
CA ARG A 120 -2.70 -0.62 2.52
C ARG A 120 -3.99 -1.43 2.61
N PHE A 121 -3.94 -2.65 3.13
CA PHE A 121 -5.16 -3.34 3.59
C PHE A 121 -5.33 -3.12 5.09
N SER A 122 -6.38 -2.41 5.48
CA SER A 122 -6.74 -2.25 6.88
C SER A 122 -7.28 -3.57 7.44
N HIS A 123 -6.91 -3.93 8.67
CA HIS A 123 -7.45 -5.10 9.36
C HIS A 123 -7.38 -6.41 8.57
N ILE A 124 -6.26 -6.67 7.87
CA ILE A 124 -6.15 -7.78 6.91
C ILE A 124 -6.53 -9.15 7.49
N ARG A 125 -6.35 -9.35 8.80
CA ARG A 125 -6.71 -10.57 9.54
C ARG A 125 -8.22 -10.86 9.59
N LYS A 126 -9.08 -9.87 9.31
CA LYS A 126 -10.53 -10.06 9.21
C LYS A 126 -10.93 -10.73 7.89
N PHE A 127 -10.07 -10.73 6.89
CA PHE A 127 -10.37 -11.25 5.56
C PHE A 127 -9.79 -12.65 5.36
N ASP A 128 -10.51 -13.48 4.61
CA ASP A 128 -9.98 -14.75 4.14
C ASP A 128 -8.79 -14.47 3.20
N LYS A 129 -7.71 -15.25 3.34
CA LYS A 129 -6.58 -15.25 2.41
C LYS A 129 -7.04 -15.36 0.95
N ARG A 130 -8.13 -16.09 0.68
CA ARG A 130 -8.73 -16.20 -0.66
C ARG A 130 -9.25 -14.86 -1.18
N GLN A 131 -9.90 -14.06 -0.34
CA GLN A 131 -10.42 -12.74 -0.72
C GLN A 131 -9.28 -11.79 -1.08
N ILE A 132 -8.22 -11.75 -0.26
CA ILE A 132 -7.03 -10.93 -0.55
C ILE A 132 -6.33 -11.38 -1.83
N LYS A 133 -6.27 -12.70 -2.09
CA LYS A 133 -5.70 -13.25 -3.32
C LYS A 133 -6.52 -12.84 -4.55
N GLU A 134 -7.84 -12.93 -4.49
CA GLU A 134 -8.72 -12.51 -5.58
C GLU A 134 -8.73 -11.00 -5.80
N ALA A 135 -8.66 -10.20 -4.73
CA ALA A 135 -8.47 -8.76 -4.82
C ALA A 135 -7.20 -8.40 -5.61
N LYS A 136 -6.06 -9.02 -5.28
CA LYS A 136 -4.80 -8.84 -6.00
C LYS A 136 -4.90 -9.26 -7.47
N LYS A 137 -5.56 -10.39 -7.77
CA LYS A 137 -5.78 -10.81 -9.16
C LYS A 137 -6.59 -9.79 -9.96
N LYS A 138 -7.66 -9.23 -9.37
CA LYS A 138 -8.47 -8.20 -10.01
C LYS A 138 -7.68 -6.92 -10.26
N ILE A 139 -6.84 -6.51 -9.30
CA ILE A 139 -5.92 -5.38 -9.48
C ILE A 139 -4.97 -5.62 -10.66
N ILE A 140 -4.35 -6.80 -10.72
CA ILE A 140 -3.43 -7.15 -11.81
C ILE A 140 -4.15 -7.14 -13.17
N LYS A 141 -5.39 -7.66 -13.23
CA LYS A 141 -6.13 -7.80 -14.47
C LYS A 141 -6.72 -6.46 -14.97
N ASN A 142 -7.27 -5.67 -14.07
CA ASN A 142 -8.13 -4.54 -14.42
C ASN A 142 -7.52 -3.18 -14.08
N GLY A 143 -6.42 -3.15 -13.31
CA GLY A 143 -5.82 -1.92 -12.81
C GLY A 143 -6.44 -1.46 -11.47
N VAL A 144 -5.62 -0.72 -10.72
CA VAL A 144 -5.88 -0.31 -9.33
C VAL A 144 -7.16 0.51 -9.17
N PHE A 145 -7.36 1.50 -10.05
CA PHE A 145 -8.50 2.42 -9.98
C PHE A 145 -9.68 2.01 -10.87
N SER A 146 -9.74 0.73 -11.27
CA SER A 146 -10.86 0.24 -12.05
C SER A 146 -12.12 0.10 -11.20
N GLU A 147 -13.24 0.42 -11.83
CA GLU A 147 -14.56 0.27 -11.23
C GLU A 147 -14.85 -1.18 -10.80
N GLU A 148 -14.31 -2.18 -11.52
CA GLU A 148 -14.47 -3.59 -11.16
C GLU A 148 -13.72 -3.96 -9.87
N VAL A 149 -12.52 -3.41 -9.67
CA VAL A 149 -11.77 -3.59 -8.41
C VAL A 149 -12.53 -2.94 -7.27
N ARG A 150 -12.99 -1.69 -7.43
CA ARG A 150 -13.77 -0.98 -6.40
C ARG A 150 -15.02 -1.77 -6.00
N ARG A 151 -15.85 -2.18 -6.98
CA ARG A 151 -17.05 -3.00 -6.70
C ARG A 151 -16.74 -4.30 -5.96
N TYR A 152 -15.61 -4.95 -6.29
CA TYR A 152 -15.21 -6.17 -5.60
C TYR A 152 -14.81 -5.89 -4.14
N MET A 153 -14.02 -4.85 -3.89
CA MET A 153 -13.62 -4.45 -2.55
C MET A 153 -14.85 -4.09 -1.70
N ASP A 154 -15.75 -3.25 -2.23
CA ASP A 154 -16.97 -2.82 -1.54
C ASP A 154 -17.89 -4.01 -1.20
N LYS A 155 -18.14 -4.89 -2.17
CA LYS A 155 -18.97 -6.09 -1.98
C LYS A 155 -18.44 -6.99 -0.87
N ASN A 156 -17.12 -7.09 -0.74
CA ASN A 156 -16.46 -7.94 0.25
C ASN A 156 -16.06 -7.17 1.53
N LYS A 157 -16.42 -5.88 1.62
CA LYS A 157 -16.04 -4.98 2.72
C LYS A 157 -14.53 -4.95 2.98
N ILE A 158 -13.74 -5.09 1.92
CA ILE A 158 -12.29 -5.02 1.98
C ILE A 158 -11.89 -3.55 2.05
N ASP A 159 -11.37 -3.15 3.20
CA ASP A 159 -10.89 -1.80 3.43
C ASP A 159 -9.45 -1.68 2.93
N ALA A 160 -9.27 -0.93 1.83
CA ALA A 160 -8.01 -0.75 1.16
C ALA A 160 -7.81 0.72 0.77
N GLU A 161 -6.65 1.27 1.12
CA GLU A 161 -6.22 2.62 0.72
C GLU A 161 -5.11 2.55 -0.32
N PHE A 162 -5.08 3.52 -1.23
CA PHE A 162 -4.11 3.60 -2.33
C PHE A 162 -3.45 4.98 -2.38
N TYR A 163 -2.13 5.00 -2.42
CA TYR A 163 -1.30 6.20 -2.44
C TYR A 163 -0.35 6.16 -3.62
N THR A 164 -0.39 7.17 -4.48
CA THR A 164 0.61 7.30 -5.54
C THR A 164 1.96 7.66 -4.93
N ILE A 165 2.98 6.90 -5.30
CA ILE A 165 4.37 7.20 -4.96
C ILE A 165 5.00 7.89 -6.17
N LYS A 166 5.62 9.03 -5.93
CA LYS A 166 6.47 9.75 -6.88
C LYS A 166 7.88 9.61 -6.35
#